data_AF-A0A131YR70-F1
#
_entry.id   AF-A0A131YR70-F1
#
_cell.length_a   1.000
_cell.length_b   1.000
_cell.length_c   1.000
_cell.angle_alpha   90.00
_cell.angle_beta   90.00
_cell.angle_gamma   90.00
#
_symmetry.space_group_name_H-M   'P 1'
#
loop_
_entity.id
_entity.type
_entity.pdbx_description
1 polymer ?
#
loop_
_entity_poly.entity_id
_entity_poly.type
_entity_poly.pdbx_seq_one_letter_code
_entity_poly.pdbx_strand_id
1 'polypeptide(L)'
;MTELFNVAVVALLLIAARQWCDANGNETAGDTEQPPRVDPDNATINPFYLFFLCNPTFWVTQGNATPDNCSWFEAYNLTKTEVKLEMGTRWSQEEEKCCSGYITYNFGANGTFFSVSTVVGFGYFERMHYTSVNCTVIEEVGWYQKEDKKWPNCSDDLDPFTPEPCCYANDTEQLNKSEMAEWLGRVGKVPGPYYCSSRPIYMIYLSSNESVPFDCFQAYENLTRRKH
;
A
#
# COMPACT_ATOMS: atom_id res chain seq x y z
N MET A 1 -3.05 38.59 -6.55
CA MET A 1 -4.22 37.80 -6.99
C MET A 1 -3.72 36.41 -7.32
N THR A 2 -3.68 35.50 -6.35
CA THR A 2 -3.05 34.17 -6.52
C THR A 2 -3.68 33.10 -5.61
N GLU A 3 -4.99 33.17 -5.35
CA GLU A 3 -5.69 32.15 -4.53
C GLU A 3 -6.92 31.52 -5.19
N LEU A 4 -7.33 31.97 -6.38
CA LEU A 4 -8.53 31.44 -7.06
C LEU A 4 -8.27 30.24 -8.00
N PHE A 5 -7.01 29.95 -8.35
CA PHE A 5 -6.70 28.86 -9.29
C PHE A 5 -6.60 27.48 -8.65
N ASN A 6 -6.43 27.37 -7.32
CA ASN A 6 -6.32 26.06 -6.66
C ASN A 6 -7.68 25.46 -6.26
N VAL A 7 -8.71 26.27 -5.99
CA VAL A 7 -10.01 25.73 -5.55
C VAL A 7 -10.74 25.03 -6.70
N ALA A 8 -10.67 25.57 -7.91
CA ALA A 8 -11.34 25.00 -9.08
C ALA A 8 -10.74 23.63 -9.49
N VAL A 9 -9.40 23.50 -9.48
CA VAL A 9 -8.72 22.24 -9.82
C VAL A 9 -9.03 21.16 -8.79
N VAL A 10 -9.04 21.50 -7.50
CA VAL A 10 -9.37 20.54 -6.44
C VAL A 10 -10.84 20.13 -6.49
N ALA A 11 -11.75 21.07 -6.76
CA ALA A 11 -13.17 20.76 -6.93
C ALA A 11 -13.43 19.86 -8.15
N LEU A 12 -12.77 20.12 -9.29
CA LEU A 12 -12.88 19.30 -10.50
C LEU A 12 -12.37 17.87 -10.28
N LEU A 13 -11.25 17.72 -9.58
CA LEU A 13 -10.68 16.41 -9.26
C LEU A 13 -11.59 15.61 -8.31
N LEU A 14 -12.23 16.27 -7.33
CA LEU A 14 -13.20 15.63 -6.44
C LEU A 14 -14.50 15.25 -7.17
N ILE A 15 -14.93 16.03 -8.16
CA ILE A 15 -16.08 15.71 -9.01
C ILE A 15 -15.78 14.49 -9.88
N ALA A 16 -14.61 14.45 -10.52
CA ALA A 16 -14.17 13.31 -11.33
C ALA A 16 -14.03 12.04 -10.47
N ALA A 17 -13.51 12.16 -9.24
CA ALA A 17 -13.42 11.03 -8.32
C ALA A 17 -14.81 10.50 -7.91
N ARG A 18 -15.78 11.38 -7.63
CA ARG A 18 -17.17 10.96 -7.35
C ARG A 18 -17.81 10.27 -8.55
N GLN A 19 -17.62 10.81 -9.75
CA GLN A 19 -18.11 10.18 -10.97
C GLN A 19 -17.49 8.79 -11.19
N TRP A 20 -16.23 8.60 -10.79
CA TRP A 20 -15.60 7.28 -10.79
C TRP A 20 -16.21 6.33 -9.75
N CYS A 21 -16.56 6.81 -8.55
CA CYS A 21 -17.29 6.00 -7.56
C CYS A 21 -18.73 5.64 -8.03
N ASP A 22 -19.38 6.53 -8.79
CA ASP A 22 -20.78 6.39 -9.20
C ASP A 22 -20.95 5.59 -10.52
N ALA A 23 -19.93 5.56 -11.38
CA ALA A 23 -19.94 4.83 -12.64
C ALA A 23 -19.73 3.33 -12.40
N ASN A 24 -20.79 2.58 -12.07
CA ASN A 24 -21.06 1.22 -12.63
C ASN A 24 -22.31 0.53 -12.04
N GLY A 25 -23.44 1.22 -12.06
CA GLY A 25 -24.74 0.56 -12.20
C GLY A 25 -25.07 0.33 -13.67
N ASN A 26 -24.47 -0.69 -14.30
CA ASN A 26 -24.87 -1.25 -15.60
C ASN A 26 -24.51 -0.44 -16.87
N GLU A 27 -23.35 -0.67 -17.48
CA GLU A 27 -23.15 -0.42 -18.92
C GLU A 27 -22.05 -1.32 -19.53
N THR A 28 -22.39 -1.92 -20.66
CA THR A 28 -21.62 -2.96 -21.38
C THR A 28 -20.56 -2.32 -22.29
N ALA A 29 -19.45 -3.05 -22.48
CA ALA A 29 -18.26 -2.73 -23.27
C ALA A 29 -18.44 -1.94 -24.58
N GLY A 30 -17.52 -1.00 -24.84
CA GLY A 30 -17.28 -0.41 -26.16
C GLY A 30 -16.10 0.56 -26.20
N ASP A 31 -15.11 0.21 -27.02
CA ASP A 31 -14.07 1.03 -27.65
C ASP A 31 -12.79 1.49 -26.93
N THR A 32 -11.74 1.45 -27.76
CA THR A 32 -10.32 1.56 -27.46
C THR A 32 -9.93 3.03 -27.56
N GLU A 33 -9.76 3.71 -26.43
CA GLU A 33 -9.13 5.04 -26.41
C GLU A 33 -7.77 4.96 -25.73
N GLN A 34 -6.74 5.31 -26.49
CA GLN A 34 -5.37 5.40 -26.02
C GLN A 34 -5.30 6.48 -24.92
N PRO A 35 -4.73 6.17 -23.74
CA PRO A 35 -4.74 7.11 -22.62
C PRO A 35 -3.99 8.40 -23.00
N PRO A 36 -4.54 9.58 -22.67
CA PRO A 36 -3.95 10.86 -23.04
C PRO A 36 -2.56 11.03 -22.41
N ARG A 37 -1.63 11.62 -23.16
CA ARG A 37 -0.30 11.99 -22.65
C ARG A 37 -0.45 12.98 -21.48
N VAL A 38 0.11 12.61 -20.33
CA VAL A 38 0.06 13.38 -19.08
C VAL A 38 1.22 14.37 -19.03
N ASP A 39 0.88 15.62 -18.73
CA ASP A 39 1.76 16.77 -18.50
C ASP A 39 2.36 16.68 -17.07
N PRO A 40 3.70 16.70 -16.88
CA PRO A 40 4.36 16.45 -15.59
C PRO A 40 4.12 17.49 -14.49
N ASP A 41 3.50 18.64 -14.79
CA ASP A 41 3.17 19.68 -13.79
C ASP A 41 1.77 19.50 -13.16
N ASN A 42 0.99 18.51 -13.60
CA ASN A 42 -0.27 18.14 -12.96
C ASN A 42 0.00 16.96 -12.03
N ALA A 43 0.21 17.22 -10.73
CA ALA A 43 0.43 16.15 -9.75
C ALA A 43 -0.75 15.18 -9.76
N THR A 44 -0.63 14.10 -10.53
CA THR A 44 -1.64 13.07 -10.69
C THR A 44 -1.99 12.57 -9.30
N ILE A 45 -3.25 12.71 -8.90
CA ILE A 45 -3.73 12.19 -7.63
C ILE A 45 -3.36 10.71 -7.55
N ASN A 46 -2.75 10.32 -6.44
CA ASN A 46 -2.36 8.92 -6.23
C ASN A 46 -3.60 8.03 -6.33
N PRO A 47 -3.60 6.96 -7.14
CA PRO A 47 -4.78 6.11 -7.32
C PRO A 47 -5.25 5.42 -6.02
N PHE A 48 -4.38 5.21 -5.04
CA PHE A 48 -4.82 4.77 -3.70
C PHE A 48 -5.73 5.79 -3.02
N TYR A 49 -5.44 7.09 -3.16
CA TYR A 49 -6.30 8.14 -2.61
C TYR A 49 -7.71 8.05 -3.19
N LEU A 50 -7.83 7.84 -4.51
CA LEU A 50 -9.12 7.68 -5.18
C LEU A 50 -9.85 6.42 -4.71
N PHE A 51 -9.12 5.30 -4.59
CA PHE A 51 -9.69 4.05 -4.11
C PHE A 51 -10.27 4.20 -2.69
N PHE A 52 -9.51 4.78 -1.74
CA PHE A 52 -9.99 4.97 -0.36
C PHE A 52 -11.10 6.01 -0.24
N LEU A 53 -11.16 6.98 -1.16
CA LEU A 53 -12.25 7.94 -1.21
C LEU A 53 -13.58 7.26 -1.59
N CYS A 54 -13.55 6.30 -2.50
CA CYS A 54 -14.74 5.53 -2.90
C CYS A 54 -15.05 4.37 -1.92
N ASN A 55 -14.01 3.80 -1.31
CA ASN A 55 -14.08 2.60 -0.49
C ASN A 55 -13.51 2.89 0.91
N PRO A 56 -14.26 3.61 1.78
CA PRO A 56 -13.78 4.00 3.10
C PRO A 56 -13.57 2.79 4.02
N THR A 57 -14.28 1.69 3.78
CA THR A 57 -14.03 0.38 4.38
C THR A 57 -13.75 -0.62 3.26
N PHE A 58 -12.73 -1.44 3.41
CA PHE A 58 -12.36 -2.46 2.43
C PHE A 58 -11.82 -3.71 3.10
N TRP A 59 -11.91 -4.84 2.42
CA TRP A 59 -11.44 -6.15 2.89
C TRP A 59 -10.21 -6.59 2.13
N VAL A 60 -9.38 -7.43 2.76
CA VAL A 60 -8.15 -7.93 2.16
C VAL A 60 -8.21 -9.44 2.00
N THR A 61 -7.81 -9.90 0.82
CA THR A 61 -7.74 -11.33 0.50
C THR A 61 -6.60 -11.63 -0.49
N GLN A 62 -6.41 -12.91 -0.78
CA GLN A 62 -5.46 -13.40 -1.77
C GLN A 62 -6.17 -14.38 -2.73
N GLY A 63 -5.84 -14.30 -4.01
CA GLY A 63 -6.42 -15.17 -5.04
C GLY A 63 -7.93 -14.99 -5.14
N ASN A 64 -8.68 -16.09 -5.16
CA ASN A 64 -10.14 -16.10 -5.23
C ASN A 64 -10.81 -16.42 -3.88
N ALA A 65 -10.06 -16.31 -2.77
CA ALA A 65 -10.63 -16.57 -1.45
C ALA A 65 -11.59 -15.44 -1.05
N THR A 66 -12.73 -15.80 -0.47
CA THR A 66 -13.57 -14.83 0.23
C THR A 66 -12.78 -14.26 1.42
N PRO A 67 -12.76 -12.94 1.64
CA PRO A 67 -12.03 -12.37 2.76
C PRO A 67 -12.57 -12.88 4.11
N ASP A 68 -11.69 -12.93 5.12
CA ASP A 68 -12.14 -13.17 6.49
C ASP A 68 -12.84 -11.93 7.05
N ASN A 69 -13.88 -12.13 7.86
CA ASN A 69 -14.66 -11.04 8.45
C ASN A 69 -13.84 -10.10 9.34
N CYS A 70 -12.67 -10.54 9.82
CA CYS A 70 -11.74 -9.72 10.57
C CYS A 70 -10.55 -9.24 9.73
N SER A 71 -10.51 -9.43 8.41
CA SER A 71 -9.42 -8.94 7.55
C SER A 71 -9.88 -7.73 6.74
N TRP A 72 -10.00 -6.59 7.43
CA TRP A 72 -10.52 -5.35 6.85
C TRP A 72 -9.70 -4.14 7.28
N PHE A 73 -9.87 -3.05 6.54
CA PHE A 73 -9.35 -1.73 6.86
C PHE A 73 -10.46 -0.69 6.75
N GLU A 74 -10.39 0.34 7.58
CA GLU A 74 -11.28 1.50 7.55
C GLU A 74 -10.46 2.79 7.59
N ALA A 75 -10.64 3.64 6.59
CA ALA A 75 -10.01 4.94 6.50
C ALA A 75 -10.74 5.96 7.39
N TYR A 76 -10.17 6.24 8.56
CA TYR A 76 -10.71 7.25 9.47
C TYR A 76 -10.13 8.66 9.23
N ASN A 77 -9.04 8.76 8.45
CA ASN A 77 -8.49 10.04 8.00
C ASN A 77 -7.84 9.87 6.62
N LEU A 78 -8.25 10.69 5.65
CA LEU A 78 -7.73 10.67 4.29
C LEU A 78 -7.40 12.10 3.84
N THR A 79 -6.12 12.36 3.59
CA THR A 79 -5.63 13.63 3.05
C THR A 79 -4.98 13.39 1.70
N LYS A 80 -4.53 14.44 1.00
CA LYS A 80 -3.84 14.26 -0.29
C LYS A 80 -2.46 13.62 -0.17
N THR A 81 -1.89 13.58 1.04
CA THR A 81 -0.51 13.14 1.29
C THR A 81 -0.43 11.86 2.11
N GLU A 82 -1.47 11.55 2.88
CA GLU A 82 -1.50 10.36 3.74
C GLU A 82 -2.92 9.81 3.92
N VAL A 83 -2.99 8.55 4.31
CA VAL A 83 -4.18 7.88 4.82
C VAL A 83 -3.87 7.26 6.18
N LYS A 84 -4.82 7.36 7.10
CA LYS A 84 -4.81 6.65 8.36
C LYS A 84 -5.92 5.63 8.37
N LEU A 85 -5.54 4.39 8.66
CA LEU A 85 -6.41 3.24 8.61
C LEU A 85 -6.52 2.63 10.01
N GLU A 86 -7.73 2.29 10.41
CA GLU A 86 -7.97 1.24 11.38
C GLU A 86 -7.92 -0.09 10.62
N MET A 87 -7.31 -1.11 11.20
CA MET A 87 -7.26 -2.46 10.64
C MET A 87 -7.95 -3.43 11.59
N GLY A 88 -8.87 -4.22 11.06
CA GLY A 88 -9.34 -5.44 11.72
C GLY A 88 -8.32 -6.55 11.52
N THR A 89 -8.09 -7.34 12.57
CA THR A 89 -7.38 -8.62 12.45
C THR A 89 -7.78 -9.56 13.59
N ARG A 90 -7.62 -10.88 13.41
CA ARG A 90 -7.56 -11.82 14.52
C ARG A 90 -6.10 -12.00 14.93
N TRP A 91 -5.78 -11.85 16.21
CA TRP A 91 -4.40 -12.03 16.67
C TRP A 91 -4.11 -13.51 16.94
N SER A 92 -5.16 -14.28 17.24
CA SER A 92 -5.11 -15.74 17.29
C SER A 92 -6.35 -16.35 16.66
N GLN A 93 -6.23 -17.59 16.18
CA GLN A 93 -7.38 -18.34 15.65
C GLN A 93 -8.43 -18.66 16.72
N GLU A 94 -8.06 -18.59 18.00
CA GLU A 94 -8.94 -18.85 19.15
C GLU A 94 -9.79 -17.64 19.55
N GLU A 95 -9.47 -16.44 19.04
CA GLU A 95 -10.28 -15.24 19.28
C GLU A 95 -11.57 -15.29 18.46
N GLU A 96 -12.70 -15.26 19.17
CA GLU A 96 -14.04 -15.15 18.57
C GLU A 96 -14.35 -13.73 18.05
N LYS A 97 -13.58 -12.72 18.48
CA LYS A 97 -13.79 -11.30 18.16
C LYS A 97 -12.63 -10.75 17.35
N CYS A 98 -12.94 -9.85 16.42
CA CYS A 98 -11.92 -9.08 15.73
C CYS A 98 -11.27 -8.08 16.71
N CYS A 99 -9.94 -8.05 16.71
CA CYS A 99 -9.16 -6.99 17.33
C CYS A 99 -8.94 -5.86 16.31
N SER A 100 -8.61 -4.66 16.79
CA SER A 100 -8.24 -3.56 15.90
C SER A 100 -6.88 -2.95 16.23
N GLY A 101 -6.23 -2.44 15.19
CA GLY A 101 -4.99 -1.70 15.25
C GLY A 101 -5.04 -0.47 14.34
N TYR A 102 -4.07 0.41 14.46
CA TYR A 102 -4.04 1.67 13.69
C TYR A 102 -2.72 1.79 12.96
N ILE A 103 -2.80 2.16 11.69
CA ILE A 103 -1.64 2.36 10.82
C ILE A 103 -1.80 3.64 10.00
N THR A 104 -0.68 4.24 9.62
CA THR A 104 -0.62 5.42 8.77
C THR A 104 0.29 5.13 7.58
N TYR A 105 -0.18 5.48 6.39
CA TYR A 105 0.55 5.37 5.14
C TYR A 105 0.65 6.75 4.48
N ASN A 106 1.82 7.06 3.92
CA ASN A 106 2.06 8.23 3.09
C ASN A 106 1.96 7.85 1.61
N PHE A 107 1.32 8.69 0.79
CA PHE A 107 1.25 8.47 -0.64
C PHE A 107 2.60 8.77 -1.30
N GLY A 108 3.07 7.82 -2.11
CA GLY A 108 4.24 7.97 -2.97
C GLY A 108 3.87 8.29 -4.42
N ALA A 109 4.87 8.29 -5.30
CA ALA A 109 4.67 8.45 -6.74
C ALA A 109 4.16 7.16 -7.38
N ASN A 110 3.58 7.26 -8.58
CA ASN A 110 3.24 6.11 -9.45
C ASN A 110 2.35 5.05 -8.79
N GLY A 111 1.34 5.47 -8.03
CA GLY A 111 0.42 4.54 -7.38
C GLY A 111 1.08 3.68 -6.31
N THR A 112 1.99 4.28 -5.55
CA THR A 112 2.58 3.66 -4.37
C THR A 112 2.15 4.37 -3.11
N PHE A 113 2.21 3.68 -1.98
CA PHE A 113 2.17 4.31 -0.66
C PHE A 113 3.04 3.51 0.31
N PHE A 114 3.34 4.08 1.48
CA PHE A 114 4.26 3.42 2.39
C PHE A 114 4.06 3.84 3.85
N SER A 115 4.37 2.92 4.75
CA SER A 115 4.46 3.16 6.18
C SER A 115 5.87 2.83 6.64
N VAL A 116 6.55 3.76 7.31
CA VAL A 116 7.91 3.55 7.83
C VAL A 116 7.92 3.90 9.30
N SER A 117 8.47 3.01 10.11
CA SER A 117 8.72 3.27 11.53
C SER A 117 10.22 3.25 11.79
N THR A 118 10.78 4.42 12.07
CA THR A 118 12.20 4.60 12.44
C THR A 118 12.51 4.09 13.84
N VAL A 119 11.50 4.00 14.71
CA VAL A 119 11.64 3.54 16.11
C VAL A 119 11.81 2.03 16.20
N VAL A 120 11.05 1.28 15.41
CA VAL A 120 11.11 -0.20 15.38
C VAL A 120 11.72 -0.75 14.09
N GLY A 121 12.10 0.14 13.17
CA GLY A 121 12.91 -0.12 11.97
C GLY A 121 12.34 -1.17 11.06
N PHE A 122 11.06 -0.98 10.75
CA PHE A 122 10.43 -1.63 9.62
C PHE A 122 9.86 -0.58 8.67
N GLY A 123 9.66 -0.98 7.42
CA GLY A 123 8.91 -0.23 6.43
C GLY A 123 8.05 -1.18 5.59
N TYR A 124 6.83 -0.77 5.29
CA TYR A 124 5.94 -1.46 4.37
C TYR A 124 5.71 -0.55 3.18
N PHE A 125 5.91 -1.07 1.98
CA PHE A 125 5.71 -0.36 0.73
C PHE A 125 4.72 -1.14 -0.10
N GLU A 126 3.71 -0.46 -0.63
CA GLU A 126 2.77 -1.10 -1.54
C GLU A 126 2.65 -0.33 -2.85
N ARG A 127 2.47 -1.09 -3.93
CA ARG A 127 2.26 -0.59 -5.28
C ARG A 127 1.00 -1.18 -5.86
N MET A 128 0.18 -0.33 -6.43
CA MET A 128 -1.01 -0.72 -7.17
C MET A 128 -0.65 -1.24 -8.56
N HIS A 129 -1.10 -2.44 -8.89
CA HIS A 129 -0.91 -3.06 -10.23
C HIS A 129 -2.19 -3.05 -11.07
N TYR A 130 -3.35 -3.10 -10.41
CA TYR A 130 -4.65 -3.08 -11.04
C TYR A 130 -5.66 -2.37 -10.13
N THR A 131 -6.59 -1.62 -10.71
CA THR A 131 -7.69 -1.01 -9.96
C THR A 131 -8.97 -0.99 -10.79
N SER A 132 -10.07 -1.27 -10.11
CA SER A 132 -11.43 -0.99 -10.51
C SER A 132 -12.13 -0.30 -9.34
N VAL A 133 -13.39 0.09 -9.54
CA VAL A 133 -14.19 0.73 -8.48
C VAL A 133 -14.28 -0.16 -7.24
N ASN A 134 -14.43 -1.48 -7.44
CA ASN A 134 -14.73 -2.43 -6.36
C ASN A 134 -13.53 -3.22 -5.87
N CYS A 135 -12.38 -3.14 -6.54
CA CYS A 135 -11.22 -3.88 -6.12
C CYS A 135 -9.90 -3.30 -6.63
N THR A 136 -8.83 -3.55 -5.90
CA THR A 136 -7.47 -3.27 -6.37
C THR A 136 -6.54 -4.44 -6.08
N VAL A 137 -5.61 -4.71 -6.98
CA VAL A 137 -4.54 -5.70 -6.78
C VAL A 137 -3.25 -4.96 -6.50
N ILE A 138 -2.62 -5.31 -5.38
CA ILE A 138 -1.44 -4.62 -4.87
C ILE A 138 -0.30 -5.60 -4.63
N GLU A 139 0.91 -5.07 -4.72
CA GLU A 139 2.15 -5.72 -4.32
C GLU A 139 2.68 -5.04 -3.07
N GLU A 140 2.90 -5.81 -2.01
CA GLU A 140 3.53 -5.37 -0.77
C GLU A 140 4.96 -5.90 -0.68
N VAL A 141 5.90 -5.03 -0.29
CA VAL A 141 7.24 -5.40 0.13
C VAL A 141 7.52 -4.81 1.51
N GLY A 142 7.79 -5.70 2.46
CA GLY A 142 8.25 -5.31 3.79
C GLY A 142 9.77 -5.20 3.83
N TRP A 143 10.27 -4.25 4.60
CA TRP A 143 11.67 -4.04 4.87
C TRP A 143 11.91 -3.97 6.37
N TYR A 144 12.98 -4.61 6.85
CA TYR A 144 13.19 -4.80 8.28
C TYR A 144 14.67 -4.68 8.64
N GLN A 145 14.94 -4.03 9.76
CA GLN A 145 16.27 -4.06 10.37
C GLN A 145 16.55 -5.46 10.94
N LYS A 146 17.72 -6.02 10.62
CA LYS A 146 18.16 -7.37 10.99
C LYS A 146 19.60 -7.35 11.48
N GLU A 147 19.88 -8.22 12.45
CA GLU A 147 21.24 -8.45 12.96
C GLU A 147 22.09 -9.23 11.96
N ASP A 148 21.48 -10.16 11.23
CA ASP A 148 22.15 -11.05 10.31
C ASP A 148 21.82 -10.78 8.84
N LYS A 149 22.84 -10.89 8.01
CA LYS A 149 22.71 -10.78 6.56
C LYS A 149 22.39 -12.14 5.96
N LYS A 150 21.11 -12.50 5.96
CA LYS A 150 20.64 -13.75 5.33
C LYS A 150 20.59 -13.68 3.81
N TRP A 151 20.37 -12.49 3.25
CA TRP A 151 20.14 -12.30 1.81
C TRP A 151 21.32 -11.64 1.11
N PRO A 152 21.41 -11.79 -0.23
CA PRO A 152 22.40 -11.06 -1.03
C PRO A 152 22.30 -9.55 -0.85
N ASN A 153 23.35 -8.83 -1.27
CA ASN A 153 23.25 -7.37 -1.35
C ASN A 153 22.18 -6.97 -2.36
N CYS A 154 21.42 -5.94 -2.04
CA CYS A 154 20.59 -5.26 -3.01
C CYS A 154 21.45 -4.53 -4.07
N SER A 155 20.83 -4.14 -5.18
CA SER A 155 21.45 -3.26 -6.18
C SER A 155 21.85 -1.90 -5.58
N ASP A 156 22.68 -1.10 -6.24
CA ASP A 156 23.00 0.23 -5.72
C ASP A 156 21.81 1.22 -5.88
N ASP A 157 20.89 0.93 -6.79
CA ASP A 157 19.60 1.62 -6.92
C ASP A 157 18.59 1.05 -5.92
N LEU A 158 18.26 1.85 -4.90
CA LEU A 158 17.29 1.56 -3.84
C LEU A 158 15.85 1.59 -4.37
N ASP A 159 15.43 0.58 -5.13
CA ASP A 159 14.01 0.33 -5.40
C ASP A 159 13.38 -0.40 -4.19
N PRO A 160 12.35 0.16 -3.54
CA PRO A 160 11.65 -0.54 -2.45
C PRO A 160 10.94 -1.82 -2.91
N PHE A 161 10.69 -2.00 -4.21
CA PHE A 161 9.97 -3.15 -4.78
C PHE A 161 10.94 -4.17 -5.40
N THR A 162 11.77 -4.79 -4.56
CA THR A 162 12.76 -5.78 -5.02
C THR A 162 12.08 -7.11 -5.38
N PRO A 163 12.34 -7.70 -6.56
CA PRO A 163 11.69 -8.93 -6.99
C PRO A 163 12.07 -10.15 -6.14
N GLU A 164 13.29 -10.15 -5.59
CA GLU A 164 13.79 -11.15 -4.65
C GLU A 164 14.32 -10.47 -3.37
N PRO A 165 14.29 -11.16 -2.21
CA PRO A 165 14.83 -10.63 -0.96
C PRO A 165 16.30 -10.26 -1.08
N CYS A 166 16.66 -9.10 -0.52
CA CYS A 166 18.03 -8.63 -0.45
C CYS A 166 18.25 -7.79 0.82
N CYS A 167 19.50 -7.45 1.11
CA CYS A 167 19.86 -6.60 2.25
C CYS A 167 20.77 -5.45 1.83
N TYR A 168 20.53 -4.27 2.40
CA TYR A 168 21.50 -3.18 2.44
C TYR A 168 22.22 -3.18 3.76
N ALA A 169 23.54 -3.00 3.72
CA ALA A 169 24.31 -2.69 4.91
C ALA A 169 24.11 -1.21 5.25
N ASN A 170 23.71 -0.95 6.49
CA ASN A 170 23.65 0.39 7.07
C ASN A 170 24.56 0.40 8.30
N ASP A 171 25.86 0.54 8.06
CA ASP A 171 26.90 0.67 9.08
C ASP A 171 27.16 2.13 9.48
N THR A 172 26.24 3.02 9.13
CA THR A 172 26.41 4.45 9.36
C THR A 172 26.29 4.80 10.84
N GLU A 173 27.05 5.79 11.27
CA GLU A 173 26.96 6.36 12.63
C GLU A 173 25.54 6.88 12.95
N GLN A 174 24.75 7.18 11.92
CA GLN A 174 23.35 7.58 12.05
C GLN A 174 22.47 6.48 12.63
N LEU A 175 22.73 5.20 12.31
CA LEU A 175 21.96 4.09 12.87
C LEU A 175 22.11 4.02 14.40
N ASN A 176 23.33 4.21 14.90
CA ASN A 176 23.64 4.20 16.33
C ASN A 176 23.04 5.40 17.10
N LYS A 177 22.64 6.46 16.39
CA LYS A 177 22.00 7.67 16.94
C LYS A 177 20.50 7.72 16.61
N SER A 178 19.93 6.66 16.03
CA SER A 178 18.53 6.60 15.66
C SER A 178 17.62 6.40 16.87
N GLU A 179 16.35 6.75 16.74
CA GLU A 179 15.32 6.49 17.76
C GLU A 179 15.23 4.98 18.10
N MET A 180 15.45 4.11 17.11
CA MET A 180 15.58 2.67 17.35
C MET A 180 16.74 2.35 18.27
N ALA A 181 17.93 2.92 18.04
CA ALA A 181 19.08 2.65 18.90
C ALA A 181 18.81 3.07 20.35
N GLU A 182 18.17 4.23 20.53
CA GLU A 182 17.74 4.67 21.86
C GLU A 182 16.71 3.71 22.48
N TRP A 183 15.73 3.25 21.71
CA TRP A 183 14.70 2.33 22.19
C TRP A 183 15.29 0.95 22.54
N LEU A 184 16.11 0.37 21.65
CA LEU A 184 16.80 -0.91 21.88
C LEU A 184 17.81 -0.82 23.02
N GLY A 185 18.47 0.32 23.19
CA GLY A 185 19.40 0.57 24.30
C GLY A 185 18.73 0.40 25.66
N ARG A 186 17.44 0.73 25.79
CA ARG A 186 16.67 0.52 27.04
C ARG A 186 16.47 -0.95 27.39
N VAL A 187 16.58 -1.84 26.41
CA VAL A 187 16.47 -3.30 26.59
C VAL A 187 17.81 -4.01 26.38
N GLY A 188 18.92 -3.26 26.39
CA GLY A 188 20.28 -3.82 26.30
C GLY A 188 20.64 -4.39 24.92
N LYS A 189 19.98 -3.91 23.86
CA LYS A 189 20.23 -4.32 22.47
C LYS A 189 20.72 -3.15 21.62
N VAL A 190 21.29 -3.47 20.47
CA VAL A 190 21.66 -2.50 19.43
C VAL A 190 20.91 -2.81 18.13
N PRO A 191 20.65 -1.82 17.26
CA PRO A 191 20.12 -2.10 15.94
C PRO A 191 21.04 -3.06 15.19
N GLY A 192 20.46 -4.07 14.54
CA GLY A 192 21.22 -4.87 13.59
C GLY A 192 21.70 -3.99 12.42
N PRO A 193 22.82 -4.26 11.77
CA PRO A 193 23.40 -3.35 10.77
C PRO A 193 22.81 -3.53 9.36
N TYR A 194 21.84 -4.42 9.17
CA TYR A 194 21.28 -4.72 7.85
C TYR A 194 19.81 -4.32 7.74
N TYR A 195 19.44 -3.67 6.65
CA TYR A 195 18.04 -3.42 6.30
C TYR A 195 17.67 -4.32 5.14
N CYS A 196 16.78 -5.28 5.38
CA CYS A 196 16.51 -6.38 4.45
C CYS A 196 15.06 -6.39 3.99
N SER A 197 14.84 -6.62 2.70
CA SER A 197 13.52 -6.79 2.12
C SER A 197 12.98 -8.20 2.33
N SER A 198 11.66 -8.31 2.38
CA SER A 198 10.93 -9.57 2.25
C SER A 198 10.68 -9.88 0.78
N ARG A 199 10.29 -11.12 0.51
CA ARG A 199 9.74 -11.47 -0.81
C ARG A 199 8.44 -10.69 -1.00
N PRO A 200 8.14 -10.20 -2.22
CA PRO A 200 6.88 -9.52 -2.49
C PRO A 200 5.68 -10.43 -2.22
N ILE A 201 4.66 -9.86 -1.59
CA ILE A 201 3.36 -10.50 -1.36
C ILE A 201 2.34 -9.75 -2.22
N TYR A 202 1.46 -10.49 -2.89
CA TYR A 202 0.38 -9.89 -3.65
C TYR A 202 -0.92 -10.04 -2.87
N MET A 203 -1.75 -9.01 -2.88
CA MET A 203 -3.03 -8.99 -2.19
C MET A 203 -4.09 -8.31 -3.06
N ILE A 204 -5.34 -8.53 -2.70
CA ILE A 204 -6.50 -7.90 -3.32
C ILE A 204 -7.24 -7.14 -2.22
N TYR A 205 -7.44 -5.84 -2.42
CA TYR A 205 -8.36 -5.03 -1.62
C TYR A 205 -9.72 -5.02 -2.31
N LEU A 206 -10.79 -5.28 -1.55
CA LEU A 206 -12.16 -5.36 -2.04
C LEU A 206 -13.04 -4.34 -1.33
N SER A 207 -13.94 -3.69 -2.06
CA SER A 207 -14.93 -2.77 -1.49
C SER A 207 -16.02 -3.45 -0.66
N SER A 208 -16.14 -4.78 -0.79
CA SER A 208 -17.09 -5.60 -0.04
C SER A 208 -16.43 -6.89 0.45
N ASN A 209 -17.05 -7.52 1.45
CA ASN A 209 -16.63 -8.83 1.96
C ASN A 209 -17.24 -10.02 1.17
N GLU A 210 -17.55 -9.81 -0.11
CA GLU A 210 -18.17 -10.82 -0.96
C GLU A 210 -17.10 -11.59 -1.76
N SER A 211 -17.49 -12.13 -2.92
CA SER A 211 -16.56 -12.80 -3.84
C SER A 211 -15.65 -11.81 -4.56
N VAL A 212 -14.40 -12.23 -4.81
CA VAL A 212 -13.44 -11.46 -5.61
C VAL A 212 -13.97 -11.31 -7.05
N PRO A 213 -14.07 -10.08 -7.59
CA PRO A 213 -14.40 -9.86 -9.00
C PRO A 213 -13.44 -10.58 -9.95
N PHE A 214 -13.97 -11.13 -11.05
CA PHE A 214 -13.20 -11.99 -11.95
C PHE A 214 -11.98 -11.29 -12.57
N ASP A 215 -12.13 -10.02 -12.94
CA ASP A 215 -11.05 -9.16 -13.47
C ASP A 215 -9.91 -8.95 -12.45
N CYS A 216 -10.24 -8.68 -11.18
CA CYS A 216 -9.25 -8.60 -10.11
C CYS A 216 -8.55 -9.93 -9.86
N PHE A 217 -9.28 -11.04 -9.82
CA PHE A 217 -8.67 -12.35 -9.67
C PHE A 217 -7.72 -12.66 -10.84
N GLN A 218 -8.12 -12.33 -12.08
CA GLN A 218 -7.27 -12.54 -13.25
C GLN A 218 -6.01 -11.67 -13.21
N ALA A 219 -6.12 -10.41 -12.78
CA ALA A 219 -4.97 -9.53 -12.58
C ALA A 219 -4.00 -10.08 -11.51
N TYR A 220 -4.54 -10.57 -10.38
CA TYR A 220 -3.76 -11.24 -9.33
C TYR A 220 -3.02 -12.48 -9.86
N GLU A 221 -3.71 -13.38 -10.57
CA GLU A 221 -3.11 -14.59 -11.14
C GLU A 221 -2.00 -14.27 -12.15
N ASN A 222 -2.17 -13.23 -12.96
CA ASN A 222 -1.17 -12.81 -13.94
C ASN A 222 0.14 -12.33 -13.29
N LEU A 223 0.06 -11.73 -12.10
CA LEU A 223 1.23 -11.28 -11.33
C LEU A 223 1.90 -12.45 -10.60
N THR A 224 1.11 -13.34 -10.00
CA THR A 224 1.64 -14.40 -9.13
C THR A 224 2.15 -15.63 -9.89
N ARG A 225 1.54 -15.98 -11.04
CA ARG A 225 1.95 -17.16 -11.85
C ARG A 225 3.33 -17.03 -12.50
N ARG A 226 3.86 -15.82 -12.66
CA ARG A 226 5.16 -15.58 -13.34
C ARG A 226 6.39 -15.93 -12.47
N LYS A 227 6.21 -16.43 -11.25
CA LYS A 227 7.28 -16.69 -10.28
C LYS A 227 7.53 -18.18 -9.96
N HIS A 228 7.09 -19.11 -10.81
CA HIS A 228 7.40 -20.55 -10.70
C HIS A 228 8.16 -21.08 -11.91
#